data_AF-A0A7S0LC92-F1
#
_entry.id   AF-A0A7S0LC92-F1
#
_cell.length_a   1.000
_cell.length_b   1.000
_cell.length_c   1.000
_cell.angle_alpha   90.00
_cell.angle_beta   90.00
_cell.angle_gamma   90.00
#
_symmetry.space_group_name_H-M   'P 1'
#
loop_
_entity.id
_entity.type
_entity.pdbx_description
1 polymer ?
#
loop_
_entity_poly.entity_id
_entity_poly.type
_entity_poly.pdbx_seq_one_letter_code
_entity_poly.pdbx_strand_id
1 'polypeptide(L)'
;VDPVALGARRGVVVSEEVGYMIGTKNDLAKQFLPPSAVPKAKPVGWYHIFHRDDLRAIAPRWLHYCGRVRTQPHLYWAINGSVDHDIPTGDAYVKRGQAPWISEMYGYVFSAAYHQIDT
;
A
#
# COMPACT_ATOMS: atom_id res chain seq x y z
N VAL A 1 9.86 -17.73 15.83
CA VAL A 1 10.10 -17.06 14.54
C VAL A 1 11.45 -16.36 14.64
N ASP A 2 12.42 -16.72 13.81
CA ASP A 2 13.70 -16.00 13.72
C ASP A 2 13.59 -14.93 12.62
N PRO A 3 13.50 -13.63 12.98
CA PRO A 3 13.30 -12.57 12.00
C PRO A 3 14.50 -12.38 11.07
N VAL A 4 15.71 -12.64 11.55
CA VAL A 4 16.94 -12.45 10.76
C VAL A 4 17.09 -13.57 9.73
N ALA A 5 16.80 -14.82 10.12
CA ALA A 5 16.79 -15.95 9.18
C ALA A 5 15.73 -15.80 8.08
N LEU A 6 14.63 -15.09 8.37
CA LEU A 6 13.60 -14.74 7.39
C LEU A 6 13.98 -13.53 6.49
N GLY A 7 15.11 -12.86 6.77
CA GLY A 7 15.63 -11.76 5.97
C GLY A 7 15.28 -10.35 6.46
N ALA A 8 14.63 -10.21 7.63
CA ALA A 8 14.29 -8.90 8.16
C ALA A 8 15.56 -8.16 8.61
N ARG A 9 15.73 -6.93 8.11
CA ARG A 9 16.87 -6.06 8.42
C ARG A 9 16.46 -4.62 8.18
N ARG A 10 17.25 -3.65 8.65
CA ARG A 10 16.99 -2.23 8.35
C ARG A 10 16.86 -2.03 6.84
N GLY A 11 15.80 -1.35 6.42
CA GLY A 11 15.44 -1.10 5.04
C GLY A 11 14.70 -2.25 4.34
N VAL A 12 14.41 -3.36 5.03
CA VAL A 12 13.67 -4.50 4.48
C VAL A 12 12.68 -5.04 5.52
N VAL A 13 11.40 -4.88 5.24
CA VAL A 13 10.32 -5.53 5.99
C VAL A 13 10.04 -6.89 5.35
N VAL A 14 9.99 -7.95 6.15
CA VAL A 14 9.53 -9.25 5.64
C VAL A 14 8.02 -9.31 5.78
N SER A 15 7.33 -9.63 4.69
CA SER A 15 5.88 -9.65 4.64
C SER A 15 5.37 -10.77 3.74
N GLU A 16 4.11 -11.19 3.95
CA GLU A 16 3.46 -12.12 3.02
C GLU A 16 3.22 -11.46 1.65
N GLU A 17 3.47 -12.17 0.55
CA GLU A 17 3.01 -11.78 -0.78
C GLU A 17 1.52 -12.08 -0.95
N VAL A 18 0.75 -11.07 -1.37
CA VAL A 18 -0.70 -11.08 -1.42
C VAL A 18 -1.19 -10.80 -2.85
N GLY A 19 -1.52 -11.85 -3.60
CA GLY A 19 -1.84 -11.76 -5.03
C GLY A 19 -3.00 -10.84 -5.40
N TYR A 20 -3.97 -10.62 -4.51
CA TYR A 20 -5.12 -9.76 -4.78
C TYR A 20 -4.82 -8.26 -4.69
N MET A 21 -3.66 -7.83 -4.17
CA MET A 21 -3.30 -6.41 -4.09
C MET A 21 -2.81 -5.84 -5.44
N ILE A 22 -3.66 -5.96 -6.46
CA ILE A 22 -3.36 -5.55 -7.84
C ILE A 22 -3.11 -4.03 -7.98
N GLY A 23 -3.57 -3.23 -7.03
CA GLY A 23 -3.32 -1.78 -6.95
C GLY A 23 -1.83 -1.40 -6.87
N THR A 24 -0.98 -2.35 -6.48
CA THR A 24 0.48 -2.17 -6.46
C THR A 24 1.13 -2.40 -7.82
N LYS A 25 0.40 -3.01 -8.76
CA LYS A 25 0.85 -3.39 -10.11
C LYS A 25 0.15 -2.59 -11.22
N ASN A 26 -0.80 -1.73 -10.88
CA ASN A 26 -1.53 -0.87 -11.81
C ASN A 26 -1.31 0.62 -11.45
N ASP A 27 -2.23 1.49 -11.87
CA ASP A 27 -2.12 2.93 -11.68
C ASP A 27 -2.50 3.43 -10.28
N LEU A 28 -3.03 2.58 -9.38
CA LEU A 28 -3.50 3.02 -8.06
C LEU A 28 -2.35 3.62 -7.23
N ALA A 29 -1.20 2.96 -7.18
CA ALA A 29 -0.04 3.47 -6.44
C ALA A 29 0.40 4.87 -6.93
N LYS A 30 0.27 5.16 -8.23
CA LYS A 30 0.64 6.45 -8.82
C LYS A 30 -0.23 7.62 -8.32
N GLN A 31 -1.42 7.32 -7.82
CA GLN A 31 -2.36 8.33 -7.29
C GLN A 31 -1.96 8.84 -5.90
N PHE A 32 -1.17 8.05 -5.17
CA PHE A 32 -0.81 8.34 -3.78
C PHE A 32 0.68 8.59 -3.55
N LEU A 33 1.53 8.04 -4.41
CA LEU A 33 2.98 8.07 -4.26
C LEU A 33 3.67 9.01 -5.27
N PRO A 34 4.82 9.60 -4.89
CA PRO A 34 5.68 10.23 -5.88
C PRO A 34 6.18 9.18 -6.88
N PRO A 35 6.47 9.55 -8.14
CA PRO A 35 6.90 8.59 -9.18
C PRO A 35 8.08 7.71 -8.78
N SER A 36 9.03 8.24 -8.00
CA SER A 36 10.19 7.50 -7.51
C SER A 36 9.86 6.39 -6.50
N ALA A 37 8.71 6.47 -5.82
CA ALA A 37 8.29 5.48 -4.84
C ALA A 37 7.38 4.39 -5.42
N VAL A 38 6.73 4.64 -6.56
CA VAL A 38 5.80 3.68 -7.18
C VAL A 38 6.41 2.28 -7.38
N PRO A 39 7.65 2.11 -7.89
CA PRO A 39 8.23 0.77 -8.11
C PRO A 39 8.47 -0.04 -6.82
N LYS A 40 8.51 0.63 -5.66
CA LYS A 40 8.70 0.03 -4.33
C LYS A 40 7.40 -0.51 -3.74
N ALA A 41 6.23 -0.13 -4.26
CA ALA A 41 4.96 -0.69 -3.81
C ALA A 41 4.86 -2.17 -4.22
N LYS A 42 4.87 -3.09 -3.26
CA LYS A 42 4.74 -4.53 -3.50
C LYS A 42 3.40 -5.05 -2.97
N PRO A 43 2.83 -6.11 -3.58
CA PRO A 43 1.57 -6.69 -3.15
C PRO A 43 1.79 -7.49 -1.87
N VAL A 44 1.79 -6.84 -0.70
CA VAL A 44 2.12 -7.49 0.57
C VAL A 44 1.18 -7.07 1.70
N GLY A 45 0.95 -7.96 2.68
CA GLY A 45 -0.08 -7.75 3.71
C GLY A 45 0.08 -8.64 4.94
N TRP A 46 -1.03 -9.14 5.48
CA TRP A 46 -1.24 -10.07 6.61
C TRP A 46 -0.26 -10.08 7.80
N TYR A 47 1.03 -10.30 7.60
CA TYR A 47 2.05 -10.20 8.63
C TYR A 47 3.25 -9.37 8.15
N HIS A 48 3.90 -8.69 9.10
CA HIS A 48 5.09 -7.87 8.83
C HIS A 48 6.12 -8.04 9.94
N ILE A 49 7.39 -8.20 9.57
CA ILE A 49 8.52 -8.23 10.50
C ILE A 49 9.41 -7.02 10.21
N PHE A 50 9.43 -6.08 11.15
CA PHE A 50 10.12 -4.80 10.99
C PHE A 50 11.44 -4.76 11.73
N HIS A 51 12.40 -4.03 11.17
CA HIS A 51 13.38 -3.36 12.02
C HIS A 51 12.70 -2.18 12.76
N ARG A 52 13.02 -2.00 14.05
CA ARG A 52 12.36 -0.98 14.91
C ARG A 52 12.33 0.43 14.31
N ASP A 53 13.44 0.85 13.70
CA ASP A 53 13.54 2.20 13.15
C ASP A 53 12.74 2.38 11.86
N ASP A 54 12.53 1.30 11.10
CA ASP A 54 11.67 1.32 9.91
C ASP A 54 10.21 1.44 10.34
N LEU A 55 9.80 0.70 11.38
CA LEU A 55 8.46 0.82 11.96
C LEU A 55 8.18 2.24 12.45
N ARG A 56 9.16 2.91 13.09
CA ARG A 56 9.01 4.30 13.53
C ARG A 56 8.78 5.27 12.37
N ALA A 57 9.42 5.04 11.22
CA ALA A 57 9.20 5.84 10.02
C ALA A 57 7.85 5.51 9.36
N ILE A 58 7.52 4.23 9.24
CA ILE A 58 6.33 3.74 8.55
C ILE A 58 5.05 4.06 9.33
N ALA A 59 5.02 3.85 10.65
CA ALA A 59 3.76 3.88 11.41
C ALA A 59 2.94 5.19 11.26
N PRO A 60 3.53 6.39 11.33
CA PRO A 60 2.77 7.63 11.12
C PRO A 60 2.19 7.75 9.71
N ARG A 61 2.96 7.34 8.69
CA ARG A 61 2.53 7.44 7.29
C ARG A 61 1.61 6.32 6.85
N TRP A 62 1.66 5.17 7.50
CA TRP A 62 0.70 4.09 7.29
C TRP A 62 -0.72 4.61 7.55
N LEU A 63 -0.98 5.18 8.73
CA LEU A 63 -2.29 5.74 9.05
C LEU A 63 -2.71 6.85 8.08
N HIS A 64 -1.77 7.71 7.68
CA HIS A 64 -2.01 8.76 6.69
C HIS A 64 -2.49 8.17 5.34
N TYR A 65 -1.77 7.19 4.78
CA TYR A 65 -2.14 6.59 3.50
C TYR A 65 -3.40 5.73 3.59
N CYS A 66 -3.60 5.00 4.70
CA CYS A 66 -4.85 4.29 4.96
C CYS A 66 -6.03 5.28 4.93
N GLY A 67 -5.92 6.40 5.65
CA GLY A 67 -6.90 7.47 5.65
C GLY A 67 -7.16 8.03 4.25
N ARG A 68 -6.11 8.30 3.48
CA ARG A 68 -6.24 8.80 2.10
C ARG A 68 -6.96 7.81 1.18
N VAL A 69 -6.56 6.55 1.17
CA VAL A 69 -7.24 5.52 0.36
C VAL A 69 -8.70 5.39 0.78
N ARG A 70 -9.02 5.47 2.08
CA ARG A 70 -10.41 5.41 2.56
C ARG A 70 -11.25 6.64 2.20
N THR A 71 -10.66 7.83 2.19
CA THR A 71 -11.40 9.11 2.10
C THR A 71 -11.32 9.78 0.73
N GLN A 72 -10.47 9.28 -0.18
CA GLN A 72 -10.27 9.84 -1.51
C GLN A 72 -10.64 8.86 -2.63
N PRO A 73 -11.88 8.30 -2.65
CA PRO A 73 -12.30 7.34 -3.65
C PRO A 73 -12.24 7.86 -5.09
N HIS A 74 -12.37 9.18 -5.29
CA HIS A 74 -12.24 9.82 -6.60
C HIS A 74 -10.85 9.64 -7.24
N LEU A 75 -9.81 9.32 -6.48
CA LEU A 75 -8.49 9.05 -7.03
C LEU A 75 -8.38 7.71 -7.75
N TYR A 76 -9.36 6.81 -7.60
CA TYR A 76 -9.33 5.48 -8.24
C TYR A 76 -10.69 4.99 -8.72
N TRP A 77 -11.77 5.70 -8.43
CA TRP A 77 -13.03 5.58 -9.13
C TRP A 77 -13.20 6.79 -10.04
N ALA A 78 -13.61 6.56 -11.29
CA ALA A 78 -13.95 7.60 -12.26
C ALA A 78 -15.27 8.27 -11.84
N ILE A 79 -15.18 9.18 -10.87
CA ILE A 79 -16.28 9.97 -10.34
C ILE A 79 -16.14 11.37 -10.90
N ASN A 80 -17.13 11.83 -11.68
CA ASN A 80 -17.13 13.16 -12.28
C ASN A 80 -15.86 13.48 -13.10
N GLY A 81 -15.25 12.47 -13.74
CA GLY A 81 -14.04 12.64 -14.55
C GLY A 81 -12.74 12.81 -13.76
N SER A 82 -12.70 12.42 -12.49
CA SER A 82 -11.51 12.51 -11.63
C SER A 82 -10.33 11.66 -12.10
N VAL A 83 -10.60 10.53 -12.74
CA VAL A 83 -9.66 9.65 -13.43
C VAL A 83 -10.31 9.13 -14.71
N ASP A 84 -9.51 8.74 -15.70
CA ASP A 84 -9.98 8.32 -17.03
C ASP A 84 -10.87 7.07 -16.98
N HIS A 85 -10.60 6.17 -16.04
CA HIS A 85 -11.35 4.93 -15.82
C HIS A 85 -11.22 4.48 -14.36
N ASP A 86 -12.14 3.61 -13.93
CA ASP A 86 -12.07 2.98 -12.61
C ASP A 86 -10.79 2.14 -12.50
N ILE A 87 -9.94 2.43 -11.51
CA ILE A 87 -8.68 1.75 -11.24
C ILE A 87 -8.93 0.66 -10.18
N PRO A 88 -8.83 -0.63 -10.54
CA PRO A 88 -9.16 -1.71 -9.62
C PRO A 88 -8.22 -1.75 -8.41
N THR A 89 -8.80 -1.85 -7.21
CA THR A 89 -8.05 -2.02 -5.96
C THR A 89 -7.78 -3.50 -5.64
N GLY A 90 -8.45 -4.43 -6.33
CA GLY A 90 -8.34 -5.87 -6.07
C GLY A 90 -9.09 -6.37 -4.84
N ASP A 91 -9.83 -5.50 -4.17
CA ASP A 91 -10.82 -5.91 -3.19
C ASP A 91 -12.06 -6.47 -3.89
N ALA A 92 -12.37 -7.75 -3.68
CA ALA A 92 -13.52 -8.41 -4.31
C ALA A 92 -14.88 -7.95 -3.76
N TYR A 93 -14.90 -7.30 -2.59
CA TYR A 93 -16.11 -6.91 -1.90
C TYR A 93 -16.40 -5.41 -1.98
N VAL A 94 -15.48 -4.63 -2.54
CA VAL A 94 -15.68 -3.19 -2.69
C VAL A 94 -16.76 -2.89 -3.72
N LYS A 95 -17.68 -1.99 -3.39
CA LYS A 95 -18.62 -1.44 -4.35
C LYS A 95 -18.01 -0.21 -5.01
N ARG A 96 -18.31 -0.02 -6.30
CA ARG A 96 -17.89 1.18 -7.04
C ARG A 96 -18.25 2.45 -6.25
N GLY A 97 -17.27 3.36 -6.14
CA GLY A 97 -17.41 4.61 -5.39
C GLY A 97 -17.16 4.50 -3.89
N GLN A 98 -16.94 3.30 -3.34
CA GLN A 98 -16.61 3.08 -1.93
C GLN A 98 -15.11 2.82 -1.72
N ALA A 99 -14.67 2.94 -0.47
CA ALA A 99 -13.32 2.57 -0.07
C ALA A 99 -13.14 1.04 -0.02
N PRO A 100 -12.00 0.50 -0.46
CA PRO A 100 -11.70 -0.91 -0.25
C PRO A 100 -11.52 -1.20 1.25
N TRP A 101 -12.00 -2.37 1.69
CA TRP A 101 -11.74 -2.92 3.01
C TRP A 101 -10.23 -3.04 3.29
N ILE A 102 -9.45 -3.44 2.27
CA ILE A 102 -7.99 -3.59 2.31
C ILE A 102 -7.20 -2.26 2.26
N SER A 103 -7.84 -1.12 2.55
CA SER A 103 -7.17 0.19 2.60
C SER A 103 -5.98 0.21 3.57
N GLU A 104 -6.03 -0.58 4.64
CA GLU A 104 -4.92 -0.70 5.60
C GLU A 104 -3.68 -1.32 4.97
N MET A 105 -3.84 -2.33 4.10
CA MET A 105 -2.71 -2.95 3.40
C MET A 105 -2.07 -1.94 2.44
N TYR A 106 -2.88 -1.17 1.69
CA TYR A 106 -2.36 -0.07 0.86
C TYR A 106 -1.66 1.01 1.69
N GLY A 107 -2.19 1.33 2.87
CA GLY A 107 -1.57 2.26 3.79
C GLY A 107 -0.14 1.85 4.16
N TYR A 108 0.07 0.58 4.50
CA TYR A 108 1.39 0.04 4.79
C TYR A 108 2.30 0.09 3.56
N VAL A 109 1.86 -0.48 2.44
CA VAL A 109 2.67 -0.58 1.22
C VAL A 109 3.11 0.79 0.74
N PHE A 110 2.20 1.77 0.72
CA PHE A 110 2.52 3.13 0.30
C PHE A 110 3.45 3.82 1.28
N SER A 111 3.28 3.59 2.58
CA SER A 111 4.18 4.14 3.58
C SER A 111 5.60 3.59 3.47
N ALA A 112 5.77 2.27 3.33
CA ALA A 112 7.07 1.65 3.13
C ALA A 112 7.74 2.14 1.84
N ALA A 113 6.99 2.16 0.74
CA ALA A 113 7.45 2.65 -0.55
C ALA A 113 7.88 4.12 -0.51
N TYR A 114 7.11 4.99 0.16
CA TYR A 114 7.46 6.40 0.34
C TYR A 114 8.81 6.57 1.05
N HIS A 115 9.08 5.74 2.05
CA HIS A 115 10.34 5.71 2.79
C HIS A 115 11.46 4.93 2.11
N GLN A 116 11.23 4.41 0.89
CA GLN A 116 12.19 3.59 0.14
C GLN A 116 12.61 2.30 0.86
N ILE A 117 11.74 1.80 1.74
CA ILE A 117 11.91 0.55 2.48
C ILE A 117 11.35 -0.58 1.62
N ASP A 118 12.15 -1.63 1.40
CA ASP A 118 11.72 -2.80 0.66
C ASP A 118 10.77 -3.67 1.51
N THR A 119 9.84 -4.34 0.83
CA THR A 119 8.79 -5.17 1.44
C THR A 119 8.53 -6.42 0.62
#